data_AF-A0A0G1JSE1-F1
#
_entry.id   AF-A0A0G1JSE1-F1
#
_cell.length_a   1.000
_cell.length_b   1.000
_cell.length_c   1.000
_cell.angle_alpha   90.00
_cell.angle_beta   90.00
_cell.angle_gamma   90.00
#
_symmetry.space_group_name_H-M   'P 1'
#
loop_
_entity.id
_entity.type
_entity.pdbx_description
1 polymer ?
#
loop_
_entity_poly.entity_id
_entity_poly.type
_entity_poly.pdbx_seq_one_letter_code
_entity_poly.pdbx_strand_id
1 'polypeptide(L)' 'MPKLAPIARRHLIQKLRNFGFRGPFQATRHEYMQRDSEKIFIPNPHGKDIGVPLVKAIIEQLGISRDEFMKL' A
#
# COMPACT_ATOMS: atom_id res chain seq x y z
N MET A 1 -10.31 16.42 7.24
CA MET A 1 -9.88 15.20 6.51
C MET A 1 -8.46 15.41 6.04
N PRO A 2 -7.48 14.59 6.44
CA PRO A 2 -6.12 14.77 5.97
C PRO A 2 -6.04 14.47 4.47
N LYS A 3 -5.30 15.31 3.74
CA LYS A 3 -5.17 15.20 2.28
C LYS A 3 -4.32 13.98 1.95
N LEU A 4 -4.87 13.02 1.20
CA LEU A 4 -4.06 11.95 0.62
C LEU A 4 -3.00 12.60 -0.27
N ALA A 5 -1.73 12.43 0.12
CA ALA A 5 -0.59 12.83 -0.67
C ALA A 5 -0.08 11.62 -1.46
N PRO A 6 0.59 11.83 -2.60
CA PRO A 6 1.38 10.78 -3.22
C PRO A 6 2.37 10.22 -2.19
N ILE A 7 2.48 8.89 -2.10
CA ILE A 7 3.42 8.26 -1.17
C ILE A 7 4.48 7.48 -1.95
N ALA A 8 5.71 7.57 -1.48
CA ALA A 8 6.78 6.73 -1.98
C ALA A 8 6.43 5.24 -1.75
N ARG A 9 6.75 4.40 -2.73
CA ARG A 9 6.53 2.94 -2.65
C ARG A 9 7.12 2.34 -1.37
N ARG A 10 8.31 2.81 -0.96
CA ARG A 10 8.97 2.35 0.28
C ARG A 10 8.13 2.65 1.53
N HIS A 11 7.54 3.84 1.62
CA HIS A 11 6.63 4.19 2.72
C HIS A 11 5.35 3.35 2.71
N LEU A 12 4.78 3.09 1.53
CA LEU A 12 3.63 2.18 1.42
C LEU A 12 3.97 0.79 2.00
N ILE A 13 5.10 0.22 1.57
CA ILE A 13 5.56 -1.11 2.03
C ILE A 13 5.79 -1.11 3.55
N GLN A 14 6.39 -0.05 4.10
CA GLN A 14 6.64 0.06 5.53
C GLN A 14 5.34 0.13 6.34
N LYS A 15 4.37 0.96 5.92
CA LYS A 15 3.03 1.01 6.54
C LYS A 15 2.34 -0.34 6.48
N LEU A 16 2.31 -0.98 5.30
CA LEU A 16 1.72 -2.31 5.13
C LEU A 16 2.37 -3.34 6.06
N ARG A 17 3.70 -3.32 6.25
CA ARG A 17 4.39 -4.18 7.23
C ARG A 17 3.91 -3.93 8.65
N ASN A 18 3.74 -2.66 9.06
CA ASN A 18 3.18 -2.35 10.38
C ASN A 18 1.74 -2.84 10.55
N PHE A 19 0.94 -2.88 9.47
CA PHE A 19 -0.39 -3.49 9.47
C PHE A 19 -0.37 -5.04 9.49
N GLY A 20 0.81 -5.67 9.54
CA GLY A 20 0.97 -7.13 9.58
C GLY A 20 1.09 -7.79 8.21
N PHE A 21 1.23 -7.02 7.12
CA PHE A 21 1.47 -7.59 5.80
C PHE A 21 2.91 -8.10 5.66
N ARG A 22 3.05 -9.28 5.07
CA ARG A 22 4.32 -9.91 4.72
C ARG A 22 4.64 -9.71 3.24
N GLY A 23 5.93 -9.62 2.91
CA GLY A 23 6.43 -9.38 1.55
C GLY A 23 7.39 -8.17 1.47
N PRO A 24 7.58 -7.57 0.28
CA PRO A 24 6.89 -7.87 -0.98
C PRO A 24 7.31 -9.21 -1.59
N PHE A 25 6.33 -9.98 -2.06
CA PHE A 25 6.53 -11.18 -2.86
C PHE A 25 6.56 -10.80 -4.33
N GLN A 26 7.52 -11.35 -5.07
CA GLN A 26 7.64 -11.11 -6.50
C GLN A 26 6.62 -11.98 -7.24
N ALA A 27 5.72 -11.36 -8.01
CA ALA A 27 4.94 -12.06 -9.02
C ALA A 27 5.43 -11.71 -10.42
N THR A 28 4.90 -12.38 -11.43
CA THR A 28 5.32 -12.29 -12.84
C THR A 28 5.27 -10.87 -13.42
N ARG A 29 4.46 -9.97 -12.86
CA ARG A 29 4.30 -8.58 -13.34
C ARG A 29 4.45 -7.53 -12.24
N HIS A 30 3.82 -7.74 -11.09
CA HIS A 30 3.80 -6.79 -9.97
C HIS A 30 4.11 -7.49 -8.66
N GLU A 31 4.89 -6.85 -7.79
CA GLU A 31 5.08 -7.31 -6.42
C GLU A 31 3.77 -7.22 -5.63
N TYR A 32 3.54 -8.13 -4.69
CA TYR A 32 2.36 -8.10 -3.82
C TYR A 32 2.76 -8.32 -2.36
N MET A 33 1.95 -7.84 -1.42
CA MET A 33 2.06 -8.19 -0.01
C MET A 33 0.85 -8.99 0.41
N GLN A 34 1.03 -9.87 1.40
CA GLN A 34 -0.03 -10.74 1.89
C GLN A 34 -0.11 -10.70 3.42
N ARG A 35 -1.32 -10.59 3.96
CA ARG A 35 -1.64 -10.78 5.38
C ARG A 35 -2.72 -11.84 5.47
N ASP A 36 -2.39 -13.02 5.97
CA ASP A 36 -3.32 -14.15 6.06
C ASP A 36 -4.03 -14.41 4.72
N SER A 37 -5.33 -14.09 4.63
CA SER A 37 -6.16 -14.24 3.42
C SER A 37 -6.19 -13.00 2.51
N GLU A 38 -5.67 -11.86 2.96
CA GLU A 38 -5.66 -10.60 2.22
C GLU A 38 -4.39 -10.47 1.39
N LYS A 39 -4.52 -10.17 0.09
CA LYS A 39 -3.39 -9.90 -0.82
C LYS A 39 -3.53 -8.54 -1.46
N ILE A 40 -2.49 -7.72 -1.40
CA ILE A 40 -2.46 -6.38 -1.97
C ILE A 40 -1.35 -6.30 -3.01
N PHE A 41 -1.70 -5.93 -4.23
CA PHE A 41 -0.74 -5.72 -5.30
C PHE A 41 -0.12 -4.32 -5.18
N ILE A 42 1.21 -4.26 -5.20
CA ILE A 42 1.95 -3.02 -5.17
C ILE A 42 2.22 -2.58 -6.61
N PRO A 43 1.80 -1.36 -7.01
CA PRO A 43 2.09 -0.85 -8.34
C PRO A 43 3.59 -0.71 -8.60
N ASN A 44 3.96 -0.82 -9.88
CA ASN A 44 5.34 -1.00 -10.34
C ASN A 44 6.22 0.23 -10.00
N PRO A 45 7.52 0.04 -9.66
CA PRO A 45 8.42 1.13 -9.31
C PRO A 45 8.87 1.90 -10.56
N HIS A 46 8.03 2.78 -11.09
CA HIS A 46 8.40 3.70 -12.17
C HIS A 46 9.17 4.95 -11.69
N GLY A 47 9.85 4.87 -10.54
CA GLY A 47 10.59 5.99 -9.96
C GLY A 47 9.75 7.18 -9.50
N LYS A 48 8.41 7.12 -9.63
CA LYS A 48 7.46 8.15 -9.19
C LYS A 48 6.66 7.67 -7.99
N ASP A 49 6.21 8.63 -7.17
CA ASP A 49 5.32 8.38 -6.05
C ASP A 49 4.01 7.72 -6.51
N ILE A 50 3.45 6.88 -5.63
CA ILE A 50 2.16 6.24 -5.86
C ILE A 50 1.10 7.34 -5.73
N GLY A 51 0.43 7.61 -6.84
CA GLY A 51 -0.63 8.62 -6.89
C GLY A 51 -1.77 8.31 -5.91
N VAL A 52 -2.40 9.38 -5.42
CA VAL A 52 -3.58 9.35 -4.56
C VAL A 52 -4.65 8.31 -4.95
N PRO A 53 -5.04 8.13 -6.22
CA PRO A 53 -6.07 7.14 -6.58
C PRO A 53 -5.64 5.69 -6.28
N LEU A 54 -4.37 5.35 -6.47
CA LEU A 54 -3.84 4.02 -6.16
C LEU A 54 -3.76 3.79 -4.65
N VAL A 55 -3.32 4.80 -3.90
CA VAL A 55 -3.32 4.74 -2.43
C VAL A 55 -4.74 4.55 -1.91
N LYS A 56 -5.72 5.27 -2.48
CA LYS A 56 -7.13 5.12 -2.09
C LYS A 56 -7.64 3.70 -2.34
N ALA A 57 -7.37 3.13 -3.52
CA ALA A 57 -7.78 1.76 -3.84
C ALA A 57 -7.17 0.74 -2.86
N ILE A 58 -5.92 0.93 -2.45
CA ILE A 58 -5.26 0.07 -1.45
C ILE A 58 -5.92 0.21 -0.07
N ILE A 59 -6.23 1.44 0.35
CA ILE A 59 -6.92 1.69 1.63
C ILE A 59 -8.31 1.06 1.64
N GLU A 60 -9.07 1.17 0.54
CA GLU A 60 -10.37 0.51 0.39
C GLU A 60 -10.24 -1.01 0.46
N GLN A 61 -9.19 -1.58 -0.14
CA GLN A 61 -8.92 -3.01 -0.10
C GLN A 61 -8.48 -3.50 1.30
N LEU A 62 -7.82 -2.65 2.08
CA LEU A 62 -7.43 -2.90 3.47
C LEU A 62 -8.60 -2.84 4.45
N GLY A 63 -9.72 -2.23 4.06
CA GLY A 63 -10.86 -1.99 4.95
C GLY A 63 -10.57 -1.01 6.09
N ILE A 64 -9.49 -0.23 6.01
CA ILE A 64 -9.10 0.75 7.04
C ILE A 64 -9.46 2.17 6.62
N SER A 65 -9.55 3.07 7.59
CA SER A 65 -9.75 4.48 7.29
C SER A 65 -8.47 5.15 6.75
N ARG A 66 -8.62 6.20 5.94
CA ARG A 66 -7.48 7.02 5.47
C ARG A 66 -6.67 7.61 6.63
N ASP A 67 -7.34 7.92 7.72
CA ASP A 67 -6.72 8.45 8.93
C ASP A 67 -5.83 7.40 9.60
N GLU A 68 -6.34 6.18 9.79
CA GLU A 68 -5.55 5.05 10.30
C GLU A 68 -4.33 4.76 9.42
N PHE A 69 -4.50 4.82 8.10
CA PHE A 69 -3.39 4.65 7.18
C PHE A 69 -2.34 5.78 7.30
N MET A 70 -2.74 7.00 7.67
CA MET A 70 -1.81 8.12 7.85
C MET A 70 -1.14 8.17 9.22
N LYS A 71 -1.80 7.66 10.25
CA LYS A 71 -1.36 7.76 11.65
C LYS A 71 -0.19 6.82 11.98
N LEU A 72 0.05 5.81 11.14
CA LEU A 72 1.14 4.84 11.19
C LEU A 72 2.38 5.29 10.40
#